data_AF-A0A0A9EDG0-F1
#
_entry.id   AF-A0A0A9EDG0-F1
#
_cell.length_a   1.000
_cell.length_b   1.000
_cell.length_c   1.000
_cell.angle_alpha   90.00
_cell.angle_beta   90.00
_cell.angle_gamma   90.00
#
_symmetry.space_group_name_H-M   'P 1'
#
loop_
_entity.id
_entity.type
_entity.pdbx_description
1 polymer ?
#
loop_
_entity_poly.entity_id
_entity_poly.type
_entity_poly.pdbx_seq_one_letter_code
_entity_poly.pdbx_strand_id
1 'polypeptide(L)'
;MLEQQDALGLNVTVARVVFHEITEDAIKKALMSPRHIDMNLVNAYLARRSLDYLIGFGISPLLWRKLPGCQSAGQVQSAALALVCDRETEIEQFKPQEYWTVQTDFRTQFADPSNGTCIPSRIRHLNSKKLDQLSICSQEEVQAIEKRIHSSQFEVIGVKRSKIHKNPPTPYITSSLQQDAANKLQFSTGYTMKVAQKLYEGINLSSEEATGLITYMRTDGFHHVDLSVLPFPLEDF
;
A
#
# COMPACT_ATOMS: atom_id res chain seq x y z
N MET A 1 -36.17 6.50 -5.12
CA MET A 1 -35.49 7.82 -5.09
C MET A 1 -35.85 8.68 -6.29
N LEU A 2 -35.57 8.28 -7.55
CA LEU A 2 -35.93 9.10 -8.73
C LEU A 2 -37.45 9.25 -8.93
N GLU A 3 -38.22 8.16 -8.77
CA GLU A 3 -39.69 8.23 -8.75
C GLU A 3 -40.24 9.00 -7.54
N GLN A 4 -39.59 8.86 -6.38
CA GLN A 4 -39.96 9.59 -5.15
C GLN A 4 -39.60 11.09 -5.21
N GLN A 5 -38.71 11.49 -6.12
CA GLN A 5 -38.32 12.87 -6.37
C GLN A 5 -39.09 13.47 -7.56
N ASP A 6 -40.07 12.74 -8.11
CA ASP A 6 -40.85 13.12 -9.30
C ASP A 6 -39.96 13.46 -10.51
N ALA A 7 -38.74 12.89 -10.53
CA ALA A 7 -37.71 13.19 -11.53
C ALA A 7 -37.84 12.34 -12.80
N LEU A 8 -38.79 11.40 -12.82
CA LEU A 8 -39.07 10.51 -13.95
C LEU A 8 -40.52 10.70 -14.39
N GLY A 9 -40.75 10.88 -15.68
CA GLY A 9 -42.11 10.93 -16.23
C GLY A 9 -42.87 9.63 -15.98
N LEU A 10 -44.20 9.74 -15.83
CA LEU A 10 -45.08 8.58 -15.74
C LEU A 10 -44.91 7.71 -16.99
N ASN A 11 -44.53 6.43 -16.81
CA ASN A 11 -44.30 5.39 -17.84
C ASN A 11 -42.90 5.33 -18.50
N VAL A 12 -41.83 5.67 -17.79
CA VAL A 12 -40.45 5.40 -18.27
C VAL A 12 -39.95 4.05 -17.75
N THR A 13 -39.50 3.17 -18.65
CA THR A 13 -38.82 1.93 -18.26
C THR A 13 -37.36 2.26 -17.90
N VAL A 14 -36.97 1.95 -16.67
CA VAL A 14 -35.62 2.22 -16.16
C VAL A 14 -34.79 0.94 -16.17
N ALA A 15 -33.61 1.01 -16.77
CA ALA A 15 -32.63 -0.07 -16.82
C ALA A 15 -31.28 0.41 -16.27
N ARG A 16 -30.55 -0.46 -15.54
CA ARG A 16 -29.23 -0.13 -14.99
C ARG A 16 -28.14 -0.81 -15.80
N VAL A 17 -27.29 0.01 -16.42
CA VAL A 17 -26.08 -0.43 -17.13
C VAL A 17 -24.90 -0.45 -16.15
N VAL A 18 -24.05 -1.47 -16.25
CA VAL A 18 -22.82 -1.60 -15.44
C VAL A 18 -21.66 -2.02 -16.34
N PHE A 19 -20.53 -1.33 -16.19
CA PHE A 19 -19.27 -1.61 -16.86
C PHE A 19 -18.12 -1.26 -15.91
N HIS A 20 -16.96 -1.88 -16.14
CA HIS A 20 -15.76 -1.70 -15.31
C HIS A 20 -14.60 -1.06 -16.08
N GLU A 21 -14.83 -0.71 -17.34
CA GLU A 21 -13.91 -0.01 -18.23
C GLU A 21 -14.74 0.78 -19.23
N ILE A 22 -14.18 1.88 -19.73
CA ILE A 22 -14.84 2.76 -20.70
C ILE A 22 -14.19 2.50 -22.06
N THR A 23 -14.61 1.39 -22.67
CA THR A 23 -14.25 0.97 -24.03
C THR A 23 -15.52 0.77 -24.86
N GLU A 24 -15.44 0.94 -26.18
CA GLU A 24 -16.60 0.77 -27.07
C GLU A 24 -17.26 -0.60 -26.88
N ASP A 25 -16.45 -1.66 -26.83
CA ASP A 25 -16.91 -3.04 -26.63
C ASP A 25 -17.59 -3.24 -25.27
N ALA A 26 -17.00 -2.73 -24.19
CA ALA A 26 -17.58 -2.86 -22.86
C ALA A 26 -18.93 -2.12 -22.75
N ILE A 27 -19.03 -0.93 -23.34
CA ILE A 27 -20.26 -0.14 -23.35
C ILE A 27 -21.35 -0.84 -24.18
N LYS A 28 -21.04 -1.32 -25.39
CA LYS A 28 -21.98 -2.08 -26.22
C LYS A 28 -22.49 -3.32 -25.50
N LYS A 29 -21.59 -4.12 -24.90
CA LYS A 29 -21.96 -5.31 -24.12
C LYS A 29 -22.86 -4.94 -22.94
N ALA A 30 -22.55 -3.87 -22.22
CA ALA A 30 -23.31 -3.43 -21.07
C ALA A 30 -24.72 -2.93 -21.44
N LEU A 31 -24.87 -2.26 -22.59
CA LEU A 31 -26.17 -1.82 -23.13
C LEU A 31 -27.06 -3.00 -23.56
N MET A 32 -26.46 -4.07 -24.09
CA MET A 32 -27.19 -5.27 -24.52
C MET A 32 -27.64 -6.17 -23.36
N SER A 33 -27.01 -6.03 -22.18
CA SER A 33 -27.32 -6.83 -20.99
C SER A 33 -27.52 -5.94 -19.76
N PRO A 34 -28.55 -5.09 -19.74
CA PRO A 34 -28.86 -4.28 -18.56
C PRO A 34 -29.23 -5.18 -17.38
N ARG A 35 -28.89 -4.74 -16.17
CA ARG A 35 -29.29 -5.40 -14.93
C ARG A 35 -30.38 -4.62 -14.21
N HIS A 36 -31.09 -5.32 -13.35
CA HIS A 36 -31.93 -4.66 -12.36
C HIS A 36 -31.06 -3.98 -11.29
N ILE A 37 -31.66 -2.98 -10.65
CA ILE A 37 -31.05 -2.34 -9.47
C ILE A 37 -30.96 -3.41 -8.38
N ASP A 38 -29.75 -3.59 -7.85
CA ASP A 38 -29.52 -4.52 -6.76
C ASP A 38 -29.88 -3.82 -5.45
N MET A 39 -31.02 -4.20 -4.90
CA MET A 39 -31.53 -3.62 -3.65
C MET A 39 -30.65 -3.96 -2.44
N ASN A 40 -29.87 -5.05 -2.46
CA ASN A 40 -28.95 -5.34 -1.37
C ASN A 40 -27.81 -4.33 -1.32
N LEU A 41 -27.26 -3.93 -2.49
CA LEU A 41 -26.26 -2.87 -2.56
C LEU A 41 -26.81 -1.51 -2.11
N VAL A 42 -28.05 -1.20 -2.49
CA VAL A 42 -28.73 0.03 -2.05
C VAL A 42 -28.93 0.02 -0.53
N ASN A 43 -29.45 -1.08 0.01
CA ASN A 43 -29.69 -1.23 1.45
C ASN A 43 -28.39 -1.18 2.25
N ALA A 44 -27.30 -1.77 1.75
CA ALA A 44 -25.98 -1.68 2.36
C ALA A 44 -25.47 -0.23 2.42
N TYR A 45 -25.62 0.53 1.32
CA TYR A 45 -25.28 1.95 1.29
C TYR A 45 -26.11 2.76 2.28
N LEU A 46 -27.44 2.56 2.30
CA LEU A 46 -28.35 3.25 3.22
C LEU A 46 -28.04 2.91 4.67
N ALA A 47 -27.80 1.63 5.00
CA ALA A 47 -27.43 1.21 6.34
C ALA A 47 -26.14 1.89 6.82
N ARG A 48 -25.11 1.93 5.97
CA ARG A 48 -23.86 2.65 6.28
C ARG A 48 -24.12 4.13 6.53
N ARG A 49 -24.87 4.80 5.66
CA ARG A 49 -25.20 6.22 5.78
C ARG A 49 -25.98 6.51 7.08
N SER A 50 -26.96 5.66 7.41
CA SER A 50 -27.71 5.76 8.65
C SER A 50 -26.82 5.56 9.88
N LEU A 51 -25.91 4.60 9.85
CA LEU A 51 -24.95 4.37 10.93
C LEU A 51 -24.02 5.57 11.14
N ASP A 52 -23.42 6.07 10.06
CA ASP A 52 -22.54 7.24 10.10
C ASP A 52 -23.28 8.47 10.67
N TYR A 53 -24.54 8.65 10.29
CA TYR A 53 -25.41 9.70 10.82
C TYR A 53 -25.68 9.51 12.32
N LEU A 54 -26.08 8.31 12.76
CA LEU A 54 -26.37 8.04 14.17
C LEU A 54 -25.16 8.29 15.07
N ILE A 55 -23.97 7.82 14.65
CA ILE A 55 -22.72 8.03 15.39
C ILE A 55 -22.34 9.51 15.41
N GLY A 56 -22.40 10.17 14.25
CA GLY A 56 -22.08 11.60 14.12
C GLY A 56 -22.95 12.47 15.01
N PHE A 57 -24.28 12.30 14.96
CA PHE A 57 -25.23 13.08 15.77
C PHE A 57 -25.18 12.73 17.25
N GLY A 58 -24.93 11.47 17.61
CA GLY A 58 -24.87 11.04 19.00
C GLY A 58 -23.61 11.53 19.73
N ILE A 59 -22.44 11.45 19.08
CA ILE A 59 -21.15 11.65 19.75
C ILE A 59 -20.62 13.08 19.58
N SER A 60 -20.85 13.73 18.44
CA SER A 60 -20.26 15.06 18.16
C SER A 60 -20.66 16.14 19.19
N PRO A 61 -21.93 16.23 19.66
CA PRO A 61 -22.29 17.21 20.70
C PRO A 61 -21.53 17.01 22.02
N LEU A 62 -21.26 15.75 22.38
CA LEU A 62 -20.48 15.44 23.57
C LEU A 62 -19.02 15.88 23.40
N LEU A 63 -18.44 15.63 22.23
CA LEU A 63 -17.07 16.04 21.90
C LEU A 63 -16.91 17.55 21.89
N TRP A 64 -17.83 18.30 21.29
CA TRP A 64 -17.76 19.77 21.30
C TRP A 64 -17.76 20.36 22.71
N ARG A 65 -18.51 19.74 23.63
CA ARG A 65 -18.55 20.16 25.04
C ARG A 65 -17.29 19.81 25.82
N LYS A 66 -16.64 18.69 25.50
CA LYS A 66 -15.48 18.16 26.25
C LYS A 66 -14.12 18.52 25.65
N LEU A 67 -14.06 18.76 24.34
CA LEU A 67 -12.88 19.03 23.55
C LEU A 67 -13.19 20.19 22.58
N PRO A 68 -13.06 21.45 23.04
CA PRO A 68 -13.30 22.61 22.20
C PRO A 68 -12.36 22.61 20.99
N GLY A 69 -12.92 22.71 19.78
CA GLY A 69 -12.18 22.66 18.51
C GLY A 69 -12.31 21.33 17.74
N CYS A 70 -12.89 20.28 18.35
CA CYS A 70 -13.22 19.06 17.62
C CYS A 70 -14.36 19.34 16.62
N GLN A 71 -14.21 18.95 15.35
CA GLN A 71 -15.24 19.21 14.33
C GLN A 71 -16.33 18.13 14.32
N SER A 72 -15.95 16.85 14.28
CA SER A 72 -16.90 15.74 14.22
C SER A 72 -16.29 14.43 14.73
N ALA A 73 -17.15 13.55 15.23
CA ALA A 73 -16.83 12.14 15.42
C ALA A 73 -17.29 11.34 14.20
N GLY A 74 -16.43 10.46 13.69
CA GLY A 74 -16.77 9.53 12.64
C GLY A 74 -16.24 8.15 12.97
N GLN A 75 -17.05 7.12 12.74
CA GLN A 75 -16.68 5.73 13.07
C GLN A 75 -15.30 5.34 12.50
N VAL A 76 -15.08 5.61 11.21
CA VAL A 76 -13.83 5.27 10.52
C VAL A 76 -12.71 6.27 10.83
N GLN A 77 -13.04 7.56 10.94
CA GLN A 77 -12.06 8.61 11.21
C GLN A 77 -11.42 8.44 12.59
N SER A 78 -12.24 8.16 13.62
CA SER A 78 -11.75 7.94 14.98
C SER A 78 -10.90 6.68 15.09
N ALA A 79 -11.24 5.60 14.39
CA ALA A 79 -10.40 4.40 14.34
C ALA A 79 -9.04 4.66 13.66
N ALA A 80 -9.03 5.42 12.56
CA ALA A 80 -7.79 5.80 11.88
C ALA A 80 -6.91 6.72 12.75
N LEU A 81 -7.52 7.69 13.45
CA LEU A 81 -6.81 8.56 14.39
C LEU A 81 -6.23 7.74 15.55
N ALA A 82 -6.98 6.77 16.09
CA ALA A 82 -6.50 5.89 17.15
C ALA A 82 -5.23 5.14 16.73
N LEU A 83 -5.17 4.58 15.52
CA LEU A 83 -3.96 3.91 15.03
C LEU A 83 -2.72 4.83 15.01
N VAL A 84 -2.91 6.11 14.69
CA VAL A 84 -1.82 7.09 14.70
C VAL A 84 -1.41 7.42 16.13
N CYS A 85 -2.37 7.67 17.02
CA CYS A 85 -2.12 7.94 18.43
C CYS A 85 -1.45 6.76 19.15
N ASP A 86 -1.87 5.53 18.84
CA ASP A 86 -1.28 4.31 19.39
C ASP A 86 0.19 4.19 18.95
N ARG A 87 0.49 4.44 17.67
CA ARG A 87 1.87 4.46 17.17
C ARG A 87 2.71 5.56 17.83
N GLU A 88 2.16 6.76 18.00
CA GLU A 88 2.88 7.84 18.67
C GLU A 88 3.17 7.48 20.14
N THR A 89 2.19 6.88 20.82
CA THR A 89 2.34 6.39 22.19
C THR A 89 3.42 5.29 22.28
N GLU A 90 3.47 4.36 21.32
CA GLU A 90 4.55 3.37 21.21
C GLU A 90 5.93 4.04 21.07
N ILE A 91 6.04 5.12 20.30
CA ILE A 91 7.27 5.89 20.10
C ILE A 91 7.67 6.64 21.39
N GLU A 92 6.72 7.29 22.06
CA GLU A 92 6.96 8.01 23.32
C GLU A 92 7.37 7.06 24.47
N GLN A 93 6.78 5.87 24.52
CA GLN A 93 7.09 4.85 25.51
C GLN A 93 8.35 4.05 25.17
N PHE A 94 8.88 4.18 23.96
CA PHE A 94 10.09 3.50 23.54
C PHE A 94 11.26 3.99 24.39
N LYS A 95 11.90 3.06 25.11
CA LYS A 95 13.12 3.32 25.89
C LYS A 95 14.31 2.91 25.04
N PRO A 96 15.07 3.85 24.45
CA PRO A 96 16.24 3.51 23.65
C PRO A 96 17.23 2.72 24.48
N GLN A 97 17.74 1.64 23.89
CA GLN A 97 18.81 0.84 24.48
C GLN A 97 20.03 1.00 23.59
N GLU A 98 21.15 1.39 24.19
CA GLU A 98 22.42 1.44 23.50
C GLU A 98 22.87 0.00 23.18
N TYR A 99 23.24 -0.23 21.93
CA TYR A 99 23.84 -1.47 21.50
C TYR A 99 24.87 -1.20 20.42
N TRP A 100 25.84 -2.11 20.33
CA TRP A 100 26.93 -2.00 19.39
C TRP A 100 26.89 -3.14 18.37
N THR A 101 27.21 -2.80 17.13
CA THR A 101 27.35 -3.78 16.04
C THR A 101 28.79 -3.78 15.58
N VAL A 102 29.47 -4.91 15.73
CA VAL A 102 30.86 -5.08 15.26
C VAL A 102 30.84 -5.67 13.86
N GLN A 103 31.32 -4.88 12.89
CA GLN A 103 31.47 -5.26 11.49
C GLN A 103 32.95 -5.30 11.11
N THR A 104 33.30 -6.19 10.19
CA THR A 104 34.65 -6.32 9.64
C THR A 104 34.56 -6.70 8.18
N ASP A 105 35.49 -6.19 7.39
CA ASP A 105 35.61 -6.49 5.97
C ASP A 105 36.70 -7.53 5.77
N PHE A 106 36.31 -8.73 5.35
CA PHE A 106 37.27 -9.77 5.02
C PHE A 106 37.73 -9.66 3.57
N ARG A 107 39.04 -9.79 3.37
CA ARG A 107 39.63 -9.99 2.05
C ARG A 107 40.00 -11.45 1.89
N THR A 108 39.66 -12.02 0.73
CA THR A 108 40.09 -13.37 0.40
C THR A 108 41.55 -13.33 -0.06
N GLN A 109 42.32 -14.36 0.28
CA GLN A 109 43.72 -14.50 -0.14
C GLN A 109 43.91 -14.58 -1.66
N PHE A 110 42.84 -14.84 -2.41
CA PHE A 110 42.81 -14.93 -3.87
C PHE A 110 42.26 -13.68 -4.55
N ALA A 111 41.96 -12.61 -3.80
CA ALA A 111 41.45 -11.37 -4.36
C ALA A 111 42.57 -10.64 -5.12
N ASP A 112 42.29 -10.24 -6.36
CA ASP A 112 43.18 -9.42 -7.18
C ASP A 112 43.50 -8.10 -6.45
N PRO A 113 44.78 -7.71 -6.28
CA PRO A 113 45.17 -6.45 -5.65
C PRO A 113 44.52 -5.21 -6.27
N SER A 114 44.14 -5.28 -7.55
CA SER A 114 43.53 -4.19 -8.31
C SER A 114 42.00 -4.11 -8.19
N ASN A 115 41.34 -5.19 -7.75
CA ASN A 115 39.88 -5.32 -7.76
C ASN A 115 39.30 -5.86 -6.43
N GLY A 116 40.05 -5.64 -5.34
CA GLY A 116 39.86 -6.24 -4.03
C GLY A 116 38.43 -6.25 -3.52
N THR A 117 37.73 -7.36 -3.71
CA THR A 117 36.36 -7.53 -3.22
C THR A 117 36.41 -7.79 -1.72
N CYS A 118 36.02 -6.77 -0.94
CA CYS A 118 35.80 -6.90 0.50
C CYS A 118 34.44 -7.60 0.75
N ILE A 119 34.43 -8.55 1.69
CA ILE A 119 33.21 -9.23 2.14
C ILE A 119 32.81 -8.63 3.49
N PRO A 120 31.79 -7.74 3.54
CA PRO A 120 31.32 -7.17 4.78
C PRO A 120 30.70 -8.26 5.64
N SER A 121 31.19 -8.39 6.86
CA SER A 121 30.81 -9.45 7.79
C SER A 121 30.51 -8.87 9.16
N ARG A 122 29.56 -9.48 9.87
CA ARG A 122 29.19 -9.13 11.24
C ARG A 122 29.42 -10.33 12.14
N ILE A 123 29.90 -10.09 13.36
CA ILE A 123 29.99 -11.13 14.37
C ILE A 123 28.60 -11.69 14.70
N ARG A 124 28.45 -13.02 14.65
CA ARG A 124 27.20 -13.73 15.01
C ARG A 124 27.32 -14.56 16.27
N HIS A 125 28.53 -14.97 16.63
CA HIS A 125 28.79 -15.78 17.81
C HIS A 125 30.04 -15.24 18.52
N LEU A 126 29.97 -15.15 19.85
CA LEU A 126 31.10 -14.81 20.71
C LEU A 126 31.12 -15.81 21.86
N ASN A 127 32.27 -16.46 22.10
CA ASN A 127 32.42 -17.49 23.14
C ASN A 127 31.35 -18.58 23.07
N SER A 128 31.05 -19.07 21.86
CA SER A 128 29.99 -20.07 21.58
C SER A 128 28.55 -19.63 21.92
N LYS A 129 28.35 -18.39 22.37
CA LYS A 129 27.03 -17.79 22.54
C LYS A 129 26.63 -17.05 21.26
N LYS A 130 25.42 -17.31 20.77
CA LYS A 130 24.84 -16.54 19.67
C LYS A 130 24.58 -15.11 20.14
N LEU A 131 25.02 -14.14 19.36
CA LEU A 131 24.75 -12.73 19.58
C LEU A 131 23.46 -12.36 18.86
N ASP A 132 22.53 -11.78 19.60
CA ASP A 132 21.38 -11.07 19.07
C ASP A 132 21.72 -9.57 18.95
N GLN A 133 20.81 -8.77 18.39
CA GLN A 133 21.05 -7.36 18.10
C GLN A 133 21.48 -6.55 19.33
N LEU A 134 20.94 -6.87 20.51
CA LEU A 134 21.15 -6.17 21.78
C LEU A 134 22.16 -6.88 22.70
N SER A 135 23.04 -7.72 22.16
CA SER A 135 23.97 -8.53 22.99
C SER A 135 25.24 -7.79 23.42
N ILE A 136 25.58 -6.66 22.79
CA ILE A 136 26.77 -5.87 23.11
C ILE A 136 26.29 -4.48 23.52
N CYS A 137 26.41 -4.14 24.79
CA CYS A 137 25.79 -2.93 25.36
C CYS A 137 26.80 -1.97 25.99
N SER A 138 28.09 -2.29 25.98
CA SER A 138 29.14 -1.46 26.58
C SER A 138 30.31 -1.25 25.63
N GLN A 139 30.92 -0.07 25.71
CA GLN A 139 32.11 0.28 24.94
C GLN A 139 33.31 -0.61 25.29
N GLU A 140 33.46 -1.00 26.56
CA GLU A 140 34.52 -1.89 27.02
C GLU A 140 34.42 -3.27 26.36
N GLU A 141 33.20 -3.81 26.23
CA GLU A 141 32.95 -5.08 25.53
C GLU A 141 33.36 -4.98 24.06
N VAL A 142 33.00 -3.89 23.37
CA VAL A 142 33.38 -3.66 21.96
C VAL A 142 34.89 -3.63 21.80
N GLN A 143 35.59 -2.86 22.64
CA GLN A 143 37.05 -2.75 22.58
C GLN A 143 37.74 -4.10 22.86
N ALA A 144 37.18 -4.92 23.75
CA ALA A 144 37.69 -6.27 24.00
C ALA A 144 37.48 -7.18 22.77
N ILE A 145 36.32 -7.10 22.12
CA ILE A 145 36.01 -7.85 20.90
C ILE A 145 36.92 -7.41 19.76
N GLU A 146 37.11 -6.12 19.55
CA GLU A 146 37.97 -5.52 18.52
C GLU A 146 39.43 -6.01 18.65
N LYS A 147 40.01 -5.92 19.85
CA LYS A 147 41.36 -6.43 20.13
C LYS A 147 41.49 -7.93 19.84
N ARG A 148 40.44 -8.70 20.12
CA ARG A 148 40.42 -10.14 19.84
C ARG A 148 40.31 -10.43 18.36
N ILE A 149 39.52 -9.66 17.62
CA ILE A 149 39.42 -9.78 16.16
C ILE A 149 40.77 -9.49 15.50
N HIS A 150 41.45 -8.40 15.88
CA HIS A 150 42.77 -8.06 15.31
C HIS A 150 43.87 -9.07 15.58
N SER A 151 43.79 -9.79 16.69
CA SER A 151 44.75 -10.84 17.05
C SER A 151 44.36 -12.24 16.57
N SER A 152 43.20 -12.40 15.93
CA SER A 152 42.69 -13.70 15.47
C SER A 152 42.92 -13.91 13.98
N GLN A 153 43.13 -15.16 13.59
CA GLN A 153 43.01 -15.61 12.21
C GLN A 153 41.61 -16.19 11.99
N PHE A 154 41.04 -15.95 10.81
CA PHE A 154 39.69 -16.39 10.46
C PHE A 154 39.74 -17.40 9.33
N GLU A 155 38.88 -18.40 9.40
CA GLU A 155 38.69 -19.40 8.36
C GLU A 155 37.22 -19.49 7.94
N VAL A 156 36.98 -19.96 6.72
CA VAL A 156 35.63 -20.18 6.22
C VAL A 156 35.13 -21.55 6.67
N ILE A 157 34.22 -21.57 7.64
CA ILE A 157 33.66 -22.82 8.20
C ILE A 157 32.58 -23.43 7.27
N GLY A 158 31.94 -22.62 6.42
CA GLY A 158 30.95 -23.13 5.48
C GLY A 158 30.38 -22.08 4.52
N VAL A 159 30.00 -22.53 3.33
CA VAL A 159 29.36 -21.71 2.29
C VAL A 159 28.01 -22.31 1.93
N LYS A 160 26.95 -21.52 2.06
CA LYS A 160 25.60 -21.93 1.66
C LYS A 160 25.16 -21.14 0.44
N ARG A 161 24.86 -21.84 -0.65
CA ARG A 161 24.28 -21.25 -1.86
C ARG A 161 22.83 -21.71 -2.00
N SER A 162 21.91 -20.77 -2.11
CA SER A 162 20.49 -21.04 -2.34
C SER A 162 19.98 -20.24 -3.54
N LYS A 163 19.13 -20.87 -4.36
CA LYS A 163 18.37 -20.16 -5.39
C LYS A 163 17.09 -19.61 -4.74
N ILE A 164 16.80 -18.34 -4.98
CA ILE A 164 15.57 -17.68 -4.52
C ILE A 164 14.75 -17.36 -5.76
N HIS A 165 13.49 -17.82 -5.79
CA HIS A 165 12.53 -17.43 -6.82
C HIS A 165 11.73 -16.24 -6.32
N LYS A 166 11.58 -15.19 -7.14
CA LYS A 166 10.76 -14.03 -6.84
C LYS A 166 9.59 -13.99 -7.81
N ASN A 167 8.38 -14.08 -7.28
CA ASN A 167 7.17 -13.98 -8.09
C ASN A 167 6.94 -12.52 -8.52
N PRO A 168 6.34 -12.29 -9.71
CA PRO A 168 5.96 -10.95 -10.14
C PRO A 168 4.91 -10.36 -9.18
N PRO A 169 4.80 -9.03 -9.10
CA PRO A 169 3.74 -8.38 -8.34
C PRO A 169 2.37 -8.71 -8.95
N THR A 170 1.36 -8.75 -8.10
CA THR A 170 -0.03 -8.90 -8.54
C THR A 170 -0.54 -7.63 -9.23
N PRO A 171 -1.58 -7.72 -10.07
CA PRO A 171 -2.28 -6.54 -10.57
C PRO A 171 -2.73 -5.62 -9.42
N TYR A 172 -2.82 -4.32 -9.69
CA TYR A 172 -3.20 -3.35 -8.68
C TYR A 172 -4.67 -3.47 -8.29
N ILE A 173 -4.92 -3.53 -6.99
CA ILE A 173 -6.18 -3.14 -6.35
C ILE A 173 -6.03 -1.72 -5.76
N THR A 174 -7.13 -1.12 -5.28
CA THR A 174 -7.16 0.26 -4.78
C THR A 174 -6.07 0.54 -3.74
N SER A 175 -5.90 -0.34 -2.76
CA SER A 175 -4.94 -0.16 -1.67
C SER A 175 -3.50 -0.26 -2.16
N SER A 176 -3.17 -1.28 -2.96
CA SER A 176 -1.82 -1.45 -3.52
C SER A 176 -1.44 -0.31 -4.47
N LEU A 177 -2.39 0.19 -5.27
CA LEU A 177 -2.17 1.33 -6.15
C LEU A 177 -1.82 2.59 -5.35
N GLN A 178 -2.59 2.86 -4.28
CA GLN A 178 -2.36 4.01 -3.42
C GLN A 178 -1.02 3.92 -2.68
N GLN A 179 -0.66 2.72 -2.18
CA GLN A 179 0.63 2.50 -1.50
C GLN A 179 1.81 2.69 -2.45
N ASP A 180 1.76 2.10 -3.64
CA ASP A 180 2.85 2.22 -4.61
C ASP A 180 2.95 3.63 -5.18
N ALA A 181 1.83 4.33 -5.42
CA ALA A 181 1.85 5.72 -5.85
C ALA A 181 2.46 6.65 -4.78
N ALA A 182 2.17 6.41 -3.49
CA ALA A 182 2.79 7.15 -2.40
C ALA A 182 4.31 6.87 -2.33
N ASN A 183 4.71 5.59 -2.38
CA ASN A 183 6.11 5.20 -2.23
C ASN A 183 6.99 5.59 -3.43
N LYS A 184 6.48 5.40 -4.65
CA LYS A 184 7.24 5.56 -5.90
C LYS A 184 7.10 6.95 -6.51
N LEU A 185 5.91 7.55 -6.43
CA LEU A 185 5.58 8.82 -7.09
C LEU A 185 5.35 9.97 -6.10
N GLN A 186 5.37 9.71 -4.79
CA GLN A 186 5.10 10.70 -3.74
C GLN A 186 3.71 11.36 -3.87
N PHE A 187 2.74 10.63 -4.43
CA PHE A 187 1.37 11.11 -4.57
C PHE A 187 0.57 10.86 -3.29
N SER A 188 -0.22 11.86 -2.89
CA SER A 188 -1.24 11.65 -1.85
C SER A 188 -2.34 10.73 -2.36
N THR A 189 -3.01 10.01 -1.46
CA THR A 189 -4.12 9.12 -1.83
C THR A 189 -5.22 9.85 -2.60
N GLY A 190 -5.56 11.07 -2.20
CA GLY A 190 -6.53 11.92 -2.90
C GLY A 190 -6.11 12.30 -4.32
N TYR A 191 -4.83 12.63 -4.52
CA TYR A 191 -4.30 12.93 -5.84
C TYR A 191 -4.26 11.68 -6.74
N THR A 192 -3.77 10.55 -6.22
CA THR A 192 -3.78 9.25 -6.92
C THR A 192 -5.18 8.88 -7.39
N MET A 193 -6.19 8.98 -6.53
CA MET A 193 -7.56 8.66 -6.91
C MET A 193 -8.15 9.64 -7.94
N LYS A 194 -7.78 10.92 -7.88
CA LYS A 194 -8.19 11.92 -8.87
C LYS A 194 -7.58 11.65 -10.25
N VAL A 195 -6.31 11.27 -10.29
CA VAL A 195 -5.63 10.90 -11.55
C VAL A 195 -6.24 9.60 -12.09
N ALA A 196 -6.40 8.58 -11.25
CA ALA A 196 -7.02 7.31 -11.66
C ALA A 196 -8.45 7.50 -12.16
N GLN A 197 -9.26 8.38 -11.54
CA GLN A 197 -10.59 8.73 -12.05
C GLN A 197 -10.52 9.27 -13.48
N LYS A 198 -9.61 10.21 -13.76
CA LYS A 198 -9.43 10.75 -15.11
C LYS A 198 -8.98 9.70 -16.12
N LEU A 199 -8.06 8.83 -15.72
CA LEU A 199 -7.60 7.74 -16.58
C LEU A 199 -8.72 6.74 -16.88
N TYR A 200 -9.62 6.50 -15.92
CA TYR A 200 -10.81 5.66 -16.11
C TYR A 200 -11.84 6.32 -17.03
N GLU A 201 -12.21 7.59 -16.75
CA GLU A 201 -13.21 8.37 -17.51
C GLU A 201 -12.76 8.69 -18.94
N GLY A 202 -11.45 8.76 -19.14
CA GLY A 202 -10.82 8.97 -20.42
C GLY A 202 -10.08 10.30 -20.50
N ILE A 203 -9.01 10.29 -21.29
CA ILE A 203 -8.21 11.48 -21.59
C ILE A 203 -8.06 11.66 -23.11
N ASN A 204 -8.01 12.91 -23.57
CA ASN A 204 -7.81 13.22 -24.98
C ASN A 204 -6.33 13.02 -25.33
N LEU A 205 -6.01 11.91 -26.01
CA LEU A 205 -4.66 11.54 -26.42
C LEU A 205 -4.46 11.75 -27.92
N SER A 206 -4.33 12.99 -28.38
CA SER A 206 -4.02 13.37 -29.78
C SER A 206 -4.97 12.88 -30.90
N SER A 207 -5.69 11.77 -30.72
CA SER A 207 -6.90 11.37 -31.43
C SER A 207 -8.07 12.25 -31.00
N GLU A 208 -9.03 12.43 -31.89
CA GLU A 208 -10.21 13.29 -31.66
C GLU A 208 -11.13 12.77 -30.54
N GLU A 209 -10.92 11.53 -30.06
CA GLU A 209 -11.78 10.85 -29.09
C GLU A 209 -11.08 10.59 -27.73
N ALA A 210 -11.80 10.87 -26.64
CA ALA A 210 -11.36 10.56 -25.28
C ALA A 210 -11.34 9.05 -25.05
N THR A 211 -10.19 8.51 -24.62
CA THR A 211 -10.02 7.06 -24.41
C THR A 211 -9.78 6.73 -22.95
N GLY A 212 -10.56 5.80 -22.40
CA GLY A 212 -10.33 5.21 -21.07
C GLY A 212 -9.09 4.31 -21.07
N LEU A 213 -8.16 4.57 -20.15
CA LEU A 213 -6.84 3.91 -20.12
C LEU A 213 -6.71 2.83 -19.05
N ILE A 214 -7.61 2.82 -18.07
CA ILE A 214 -7.60 1.84 -16.98
C ILE A 214 -9.01 1.35 -16.68
N THR A 215 -9.09 0.20 -16.01
CA THR A 215 -10.33 -0.30 -15.41
C THR A 215 -10.71 0.49 -14.16
N TYR A 216 -11.89 0.19 -13.62
CA TYR A 216 -12.44 0.86 -12.45
C TYR A 216 -11.50 0.72 -11.24
N MET A 217 -10.96 1.86 -10.82
CA MET A 217 -9.89 1.98 -9.82
C MET A 217 -10.34 1.76 -8.37
N ARG A 218 -11.65 1.70 -8.10
CA ARG A 218 -12.21 1.37 -6.76
C ARG A 218 -12.59 -0.10 -6.73
N THR A 219 -11.58 -0.95 -6.61
CA THR A 219 -11.71 -2.41 -6.56
C THR A 219 -10.83 -3.03 -5.47
N ASP A 220 -11.31 -4.12 -4.89
CA ASP A 220 -10.63 -5.04 -4.00
C ASP A 220 -10.34 -6.41 -4.66
N GLY A 221 -10.79 -6.60 -5.90
CA GLY A 221 -10.57 -7.82 -6.69
C GLY A 221 -9.44 -7.68 -7.71
N PHE A 222 -8.67 -8.75 -7.88
CA PHE A 222 -7.68 -8.85 -8.95
C PHE A 222 -8.40 -9.04 -10.29
N HIS A 223 -8.60 -7.95 -11.02
CA HIS A 223 -9.16 -8.00 -12.36
C HIS A 223 -8.04 -8.30 -13.36
N HIS A 224 -8.15 -9.43 -14.05
CA HIS A 224 -7.39 -9.70 -15.25
C HIS A 224 -8.21 -9.20 -16.43
N VAL A 225 -7.77 -8.11 -17.06
CA VAL A 225 -8.23 -7.76 -18.40
C VAL A 225 -7.29 -8.41 -19.39
N ASP A 226 -7.87 -8.97 -20.45
CA ASP A 226 -7.11 -9.46 -21.59
C ASP A 226 -6.35 -8.27 -22.20
N LEU A 227 -5.02 -8.34 -22.14
CA LEU A 227 -4.12 -7.27 -22.60
C LEU A 227 -4.31 -6.93 -24.09
N SER A 228 -4.93 -7.80 -24.87
CA SER A 228 -5.30 -7.56 -26.26
C SER A 228 -6.37 -6.48 -26.46
N VAL A 229 -7.04 -6.04 -25.38
CA VAL A 229 -8.11 -5.03 -25.41
C VAL A 229 -7.59 -3.62 -25.13
N LEU A 230 -6.32 -3.46 -24.74
CA LEU A 230 -5.74 -2.13 -24.53
C LEU A 230 -5.51 -1.43 -25.88
N PRO A 231 -5.85 -0.13 -25.99
CA PRO A 231 -5.76 0.63 -27.24
C PRO A 231 -4.32 0.88 -27.74
N PHE A 232 -3.29 0.43 -27.01
CA PHE A 232 -1.89 0.63 -27.35
C PHE A 232 -1.09 -0.67 -27.20
N PRO A 233 -0.30 -1.08 -28.22
CA PRO A 233 0.67 -2.16 -28.06
C PRO A 233 1.76 -1.71 -27.07
N LEU A 234 2.08 -2.57 -26.09
CA LEU A 234 3.08 -2.32 -25.04
C LEU A 234 4.54 -2.32 -25.55
N GLU A 235 4.77 -2.26 -26.86
CA GLU A 235 6.11 -2.33 -27.45
C GLU A 235 6.89 -1.00 -27.37
N ASP A 236 6.26 0.09 -26.92
CA ASP A 236 6.85 1.44 -26.88
C ASP A 236 7.16 1.99 -25.45
N PHE A 237 7.34 1.14 -24.43
CA PHE A 237 7.79 1.54 -23.08
C PHE A 237 9.02 0.78 -22.57
#